data_AF-A0A8J7N7U1-F1
#
_entry.id   AF-A0A8J7N7U1-F1
#
_cell.length_a   1.000
_cell.length_b   1.000
_cell.length_c   1.000
_cell.angle_alpha   90.00
_cell.angle_beta   90.00
_cell.angle_gamma   90.00
#
_symmetry.space_group_name_H-M   'P 1'
#
loop_
_entity.id
_entity.type
_entity.pdbx_description
1 polymer ?
#
loop_
_entity_poly.entity_id
_entity_poly.type
_entity_poly.pdbx_seq_one_letter_code
_entity_poly.pdbx_strand_id
1 'polypeptide(L)' 'MALTIVAELIARPGREDDLREALKAIVPPTLAEPGCIRYDMHEDNLRPGHFI' A
#
# COMPACT_ATOMS: atom_id res chain seq x y z
N MET A 1 -12.88 -18.28 -7.28
CA MET A 1 -11.42 -18.19 -7.57
C MET A 1 -10.96 -16.83 -7.08
N ALA A 2 -9.87 -16.74 -6.32
CA ALA A 2 -9.35 -15.49 -5.78
C ALA A 2 -8.20 -14.96 -6.67
N LEU A 3 -8.09 -13.64 -6.80
CA LEU A 3 -6.98 -12.97 -7.47
C LEU A 3 -6.13 -12.25 -6.42
N THR A 4 -4.82 -12.45 -6.48
CA THR A 4 -3.86 -11.73 -5.63
C THR A 4 -3.01 -10.83 -6.50
N ILE A 5 -2.88 -9.57 -6.10
CA ILE A 5 -2.07 -8.55 -6.77
C ILE A 5 -0.98 -8.10 -5.79
N VAL A 6 0.25 -7.95 -6.29
CA VAL A 6 1.36 -7.32 -5.56
C VAL A 6 1.74 -6.06 -6.34
N ALA A 7 1.66 -4.91 -5.70
CA ALA A 7 1.92 -3.61 -6.32
C ALA A 7 3.12 -2.96 -5.64
N GLU A 8 4.16 -2.63 -6.40
CA GLU A 8 5.32 -1.93 -5.86
C GLU A 8 5.19 -0.42 -6.07
N LEU A 9 5.33 0.35 -5.00
CA LEU A 9 5.30 1.81 -5.04
C LEU A 9 6.55 2.39 -4.38
N ILE A 10 7.30 3.21 -5.14
CA ILE A 10 8.52 3.86 -4.68
C ILE A 10 8.24 5.36 -4.57
N ALA A 11 8.43 5.92 -3.37
CA ALA A 11 8.33 7.34 -3.12
C ALA A 11 9.40 8.11 -3.91
N ARG A 12 9.05 9.32 -4.34
CA ARG A 12 10.07 10.29 -4.76
C ARG A 12 10.87 10.74 -3.53
N PRO A 13 12.15 11.10 -3.67
CA PRO A 13 12.97 11.58 -2.54
C PRO A 13 12.28 12.71 -1.78
N GLY A 14 12.16 12.56 -0.47
CA GLY A 14 11.51 13.54 0.41
C GLY A 14 9.97 13.50 0.41
N ARG A 15 9.35 12.49 -0.22
CA ARG A 15 7.90 12.26 -0.24
C ARG A 15 7.50 10.90 0.35
N GLU A 16 8.36 10.32 1.15
CA GLU A 16 8.15 9.01 1.79
C GLU A 16 6.93 9.06 2.71
N ASP A 17 6.82 10.09 3.56
CA ASP A 17 5.66 10.32 4.42
C ASP A 17 4.39 10.64 3.64
N ASP A 18 4.48 11.47 2.58
CA ASP A 18 3.32 11.77 1.72
C ASP A 18 2.73 10.49 1.11
N LEU A 19 3.60 9.62 0.60
CA LEU A 19 3.16 8.35 0.02
C LEU A 19 2.60 7.41 1.09
N ARG A 20 3.27 7.32 2.26
CA ARG A 20 2.82 6.49 3.38
C ARG A 20 1.42 6.88 3.84
N GLU A 21 1.16 8.17 4.05
CA GLU A 21 -0.14 8.64 4.52
C GLU A 21 -1.22 8.47 3.45
N ALA A 22 -0.89 8.68 2.17
CA ALA A 22 -1.81 8.39 1.07
C ALA A 22 -2.19 6.90 1.00
N LEU A 23 -1.21 5.99 1.13
CA LEU A 23 -1.46 4.55 1.13
C LEU A 23 -2.26 4.10 2.37
N LYS A 24 -1.94 4.61 3.56
CA LYS A 24 -2.75 4.33 4.77
C LYS A 24 -4.19 4.79 4.62
N ALA A 25 -4.43 5.94 3.99
CA ALA A 25 -5.78 6.49 3.80
C ALA A 25 -6.66 5.61 2.89
N ILE A 26 -6.07 4.87 1.94
CA ILE A 26 -6.82 3.99 1.04
C ILE A 26 -7.06 2.58 1.61
N VAL A 27 -6.33 2.15 2.63
CA VAL A 27 -6.49 0.80 3.21
C VAL A 27 -7.92 0.58 3.76
N PRO A 28 -8.46 1.42 4.66
CA PRO A 28 -9.81 1.20 5.19
C PRO A 28 -10.94 1.17 4.15
N PRO A 29 -11.03 2.11 3.18
CA PRO A 29 -12.08 2.03 2.17
C PRO A 29 -11.90 0.83 1.25
N THR A 30 -10.67 0.48 0.84
CA THR A 30 -10.41 -0.70 -0.01
C THR A 30 -10.84 -1.99 0.67
N LEU A 31 -10.57 -2.13 1.98
CA LEU A 31 -11.03 -3.28 2.77
C LEU A 31 -12.57 -3.38 2.86
N ALA A 32 -13.28 -2.27 2.74
CA ALA A 32 -14.74 -2.23 2.76
C ALA A 32 -15.37 -2.54 1.38
N GLU A 33 -14.58 -2.65 0.32
CA GLU A 33 -15.08 -2.89 -1.03
C GLU A 33 -15.65 -4.31 -1.20
N PRO A 34 -16.81 -4.48 -1.86
CA PRO A 34 -17.35 -5.79 -2.16
C PRO A 34 -16.36 -6.63 -2.99
N GLY A 35 -15.98 -7.80 -2.46
CA GLY A 35 -15.05 -8.71 -3.12
C GLY A 35 -13.59 -8.50 -2.74
N CYS A 36 -13.26 -7.49 -1.92
CA CYS A 36 -11.94 -7.37 -1.31
C CYS A 36 -11.77 -8.47 -0.25
N ILE A 37 -10.93 -9.47 -0.56
CA ILE A 37 -10.64 -10.58 0.36
C ILE A 37 -9.58 -10.15 1.38
N ARG A 38 -8.59 -9.37 0.93
CA ARG A 38 -7.44 -8.92 1.71
C ARG A 38 -6.76 -7.74 1.02
N TYR A 39 -6.33 -6.76 1.80
CA TYR A 39 -5.49 -5.66 1.35
C TYR A 39 -4.54 -5.28 2.49
N ASP A 40 -3.24 -5.49 2.27
CA ASP A 40 -2.20 -5.11 3.23
C ASP A 40 -1.26 -4.12 2.57
N MET A 41 -0.76 -3.18 3.36
CA MET A 41 0.31 -2.28 2.98
C MET A 41 1.53 -2.62 3.82
N HIS A 42 2.63 -2.97 3.16
CA HIS A 42 3.93 -3.17 3.80
C HIS A 42 4.91 -2.09 3.37
N GLU A 43 5.81 -1.70 4.26
CA GLU A 43 6.97 -0.88 3.94
C GLU A 43 8.22 -1.76 4.00
N ASP A 44 9.13 -1.61 3.04
CA ASP A 44 10.39 -2.33 2.98
C ASP A 44 11.29 -1.90 4.15
N ASN A 45 11.65 -2.86 5.01
CA ASN A 45 12.46 -2.62 6.20
C ASN A 45 13.87 -2.09 5.90
N LEU A 46 14.40 -2.34 4.69
CA LEU A 46 15.74 -1.93 4.29
C LEU A 46 15.74 -0.69 3.38
N ARG A 47 14.57 -0.35 2.81
CA ARG A 47 14.41 0.76 1.86
C ARG A 47 13.19 1.60 2.24
N PRO A 48 13.32 2.51 3.21
CA PRO A 48 12.25 3.45 3.56
C PRO A 48 11.72 4.18 2.32
N GLY A 49 10.40 4.32 2.22
CA GLY A 49 9.76 4.88 1.03
C GLY A 49 9.49 3.89 -0.11
N HIS A 50 9.83 2.61 0.05
CA HIS A 50 9.40 1.53 -0.84
C HIS A 50 8.27 0.71 -0.18
N PHE A 51 7.12 0.63 -0.85
CA PHE A 51 5.90 0.00 -0.33
C PHE A 51 5.44 -1.12 -1.26
N ILE A 52 4.86 -2.17 -0.66
CA ILE A 52 4.37 -3.40 -1.31
C ILE A 52 3.00 -3.77 -0.79
#